data_AF-A0A7M1QBZ4-F1
#
_entry.id   AF-A0A7M1QBZ4-F1
#
_cell.length_a   1.000
_cell.length_b   1.000
_cell.length_c   1.000
_cell.angle_alpha   90.00
_cell.angle_beta   90.00
_cell.angle_gamma   90.00
#
_symmetry.space_group_name_H-M   'P 1'
#
loop_
_entity.id
_entity.type
_entity.pdbx_description
1 polymer ?
#
loop_
_entity_poly.entity_id
_entity_poly.type
_entity_poly.pdbx_seq_one_letter_code
_entity_poly.pdbx_strand_id
1 'polypeptide(L)'
;MTRTARVEPITEESRDAVMVSGWRVVDVTDPNLPQEISRHDNEPEAIRAARAYEHETSLEPGSPPDDTQDYDASDTQGGKNLL
;
A
#
# COMPACT_ATOMS: atom_id res chain seq x y z
N MET A 1 -12.94 3.16 -3.14
CA MET A 1 -12.44 3.10 -1.74
C MET A 1 -11.06 2.50 -1.84
N THR A 2 -10.01 3.16 -1.34
CA THR A 2 -8.63 2.67 -1.51
C THR A 2 -8.51 1.25 -0.97
N ARG A 3 -8.17 0.29 -1.84
CA ARG A 3 -7.94 -1.08 -1.36
C ARG A 3 -6.63 -1.11 -0.59
N THR A 4 -6.58 -1.96 0.42
CA THR A 4 -5.37 -2.18 1.22
C THR A 4 -4.97 -3.65 1.14
N ALA A 5 -3.71 -3.91 0.82
CA ALA A 5 -3.18 -5.27 0.71
C ALA A 5 -2.12 -5.55 1.77
N ARG A 6 -2.10 -6.77 2.30
CA ARG A 6 -1.08 -7.27 3.22
C ARG A 6 -0.33 -8.44 2.60
N VAL A 7 1.00 -8.44 2.78
CA VAL A 7 1.86 -9.56 2.42
C VAL A 7 2.04 -10.46 3.64
N GLU A 8 1.81 -11.76 3.48
CA GLU A 8 1.93 -12.75 4.55
C GLU A 8 2.76 -13.97 4.11
N PRO A 9 3.62 -14.52 4.97
CA PRO A 9 4.31 -15.76 4.67
C PRO A 9 3.31 -16.92 4.66
N ILE A 10 3.48 -17.83 3.70
CA ILE A 10 2.85 -19.13 3.69
C ILE A 10 3.81 -20.07 4.40
N THR A 11 3.39 -20.60 5.55
CA THR A 11 4.21 -21.49 6.35
C THR A 11 3.73 -22.93 6.23
N GLU A 12 4.66 -23.86 6.07
CA GLU A 12 4.42 -25.29 6.17
C GLU A 12 5.00 -25.80 7.49
N GLU A 13 4.16 -26.47 8.28
CA GLU A 13 4.57 -27.15 9.50
C GLU A 13 5.07 -28.56 9.17
N SER A 14 6.36 -28.79 9.43
CA SER A 14 6.94 -30.12 9.46
C SER A 14 7.19 -30.52 10.91
N ARG A 15 7.33 -31.83 11.18
CA ARG A 15 7.44 -32.39 12.55
C ARG A 15 8.53 -31.74 13.42
N ASP A 16 9.53 -31.12 12.80
CA ASP A 16 10.71 -30.56 13.46
C ASP A 16 10.96 -29.07 13.14
N ALA A 17 10.21 -28.45 12.21
CA ALA A 17 10.43 -27.05 11.81
C ALA A 17 9.23 -26.39 11.10
N VAL A 18 9.11 -25.06 11.23
CA VAL A 18 8.23 -24.21 10.41
C VAL A 18 9.07 -23.61 9.29
N MET A 19 8.73 -23.92 8.04
CA MET A 19 9.41 -23.36 6.86
C MET A 19 8.47 -22.41 6.12
N VAL A 20 9.01 -21.28 5.66
CA VAL A 20 8.29 -20.39 4.73
C VAL A 20 8.38 -21.02 3.34
N SER A 21 7.23 -21.43 2.81
CA SER A 21 7.09 -22.06 1.50
C SER A 21 6.70 -21.09 0.39
N GLY A 22 6.33 -19.87 0.76
CA GLY A 22 6.02 -18.79 -0.17
C GLY A 22 5.42 -17.59 0.54
N TRP A 23 4.86 -16.68 -0.24
CA TRP A 23 4.27 -15.43 0.20
C TRP A 23 2.94 -15.20 -0.50
N ARG A 24 1.91 -14.81 0.24
CA ARG A 24 0.61 -14.45 -0.30
C ARG A 24 0.35 -12.96 -0.15
N VAL A 25 -0.39 -12.41 -1.11
CA VAL A 25 -0.97 -11.07 -1.01
C VAL A 25 -2.45 -11.21 -0.68
N VAL A 26 -2.91 -10.51 0.35
CA VAL A 26 -4.28 -10.58 0.87
C VAL A 26 -4.90 -9.18 0.84
N ASP A 27 -6.03 -9.02 0.16
CA ASP A 27 -6.89 -7.83 0.30
C ASP A 27 -7.45 -7.82 1.72
N VAL A 28 -7.14 -6.75 2.47
CA VAL A 28 -7.62 -6.51 3.84
C VAL A 28 -8.40 -5.21 3.93
N THR A 29 -8.94 -4.72 2.81
CA THR A 29 -9.79 -3.52 2.76
C THR A 29 -10.97 -3.62 3.73
N ASP A 30 -11.59 -4.80 3.80
CA ASP A 30 -12.48 -5.16 4.91
C ASP A 30 -11.73 -6.11 5.85
N PRO A 31 -11.43 -5.70 7.09
CA PRO A 31 -10.70 -6.54 8.04
C PRO A 31 -11.47 -7.81 8.45
N ASN A 32 -12.78 -7.87 8.22
CA ASN A 32 -13.62 -9.04 8.51
C ASN A 32 -13.69 -10.02 7.33
N LEU A 33 -13.28 -9.59 6.13
CA LEU A 33 -13.37 -10.35 4.89
C LEU A 33 -12.01 -10.32 4.14
N PRO A 34 -10.93 -10.86 4.74
CA PRO A 34 -9.65 -10.94 4.07
C PRO A 34 -9.73 -11.90 2.87
N GLN A 35 -9.26 -11.45 1.71
CA GLN A 35 -9.27 -12.25 0.48
C GLN A 35 -7.88 -12.40 -0.09
N GLU A 36 -7.41 -13.64 -0.28
CA GLU A 36 -6.16 -13.90 -0.99
C GLU A 36 -6.28 -13.53 -2.47
N ILE A 37 -5.35 -12.71 -2.96
CA ILE A 37 -5.33 -12.18 -4.34
C ILE A 37 -4.29 -12.92 -5.17
N SER A 38 -3.12 -13.20 -4.60
CA SER A 38 -2.01 -13.84 -5.31
C SER A 38 -1.04 -14.57 -4.37
N ARG A 39 -0.21 -15.44 -4.95
CA ARG A 39 0.90 -16.14 -4.29
C ARG A 39 2.18 -15.97 -5.10
N HIS A 40 3.31 -15.91 -4.40
CA HIS A 40 4.64 -15.71 -4.95
C HIS A 40 5.66 -16.53 -4.15
N ASP A 41 6.73 -16.96 -4.79
CA ASP A 41 7.79 -17.71 -4.11
C ASP A 41 8.62 -16.80 -3.19
N ASN A 42 8.73 -15.51 -3.55
CA ASN A 42 9.66 -14.57 -2.94
C ASN A 42 8.94 -13.34 -2.36
N GLU A 43 9.36 -12.91 -1.18
CA GLU A 43 8.80 -11.71 -0.51
C GLU A 43 8.84 -10.44 -1.37
N PRO A 44 9.95 -10.10 -2.06
CA PRO A 44 10.02 -8.86 -2.84
C PRO A 44 9.01 -8.83 -3.98
N GLU A 45 8.64 -10.00 -4.51
CA GLU A 45 7.64 -10.10 -5.56
C GLU A 45 6.23 -9.87 -5.02
N ALA A 46 5.90 -10.50 -3.88
CA ALA A 46 4.64 -10.27 -3.19
C ALA A 46 4.45 -8.80 -2.78
N ILE A 47 5.51 -8.13 -2.32
CA ILE A 47 5.47 -6.69 -2.00
C ILE A 47 5.17 -5.85 -3.25
N ARG A 48 5.79 -6.15 -4.39
CA ARG A 48 5.50 -5.44 -5.65
C ARG A 48 4.07 -5.65 -6.10
N ALA A 49 3.56 -6.89 -5.99
CA ALA A 49 2.19 -7.22 -6.34
C ALA A 49 1.17 -6.51 -5.44
N ALA A 50 1.41 -6.47 -4.12
CA ALA A 50 0.57 -5.72 -3.17
C ALA A 50 0.48 -4.23 -3.54
N ARG A 51 1.62 -3.58 -3.78
CA ARG A 51 1.65 -2.16 -4.17
C ARG A 51 0.96 -1.90 -5.51
N ALA A 52 1.12 -2.78 -6.49
CA ALA A 52 0.45 -2.66 -7.77
C ALA A 52 -1.08 -2.74 -7.60
N TYR A 53 -1.55 -3.69 -6.81
CA TYR A 53 -2.98 -3.85 -6.51
C TYR A 53 -3.58 -2.61 -5.82
N GLU A 54 -2.89 -2.06 -4.82
CA GLU A 54 -3.33 -0.83 -4.13
C GLU A 54 -3.33 0.37 -5.08
N HIS A 55 -2.33 0.49 -5.95
CA HIS A 55 -2.23 1.59 -6.92
C HIS A 55 -3.33 1.51 -7.99
N GLU A 56 -3.56 0.33 -8.58
CA GLU A 56 -4.60 0.11 -9.59
C GLU A 56 -6.00 0.41 -9.06
N THR A 57 -6.26 0.05 -7.80
CA THR A 57 -7.56 0.25 -7.14
C THR A 57 -7.72 1.66 -6.56
N SER A 58 -6.62 2.40 -6.38
CA SER A 58 -6.66 3.83 -6.06
C SER A 58 -7.02 4.70 -7.28
N LEU A 59 -6.81 4.17 -8.49
CA LEU A 59 -7.14 4.82 -9.77
C LEU A 59 -8.61 4.62 -10.19
N GLU A 60 -9.49 4.11 -9.31
CA GLU A 60 -10.93 4.02 -9.59
C GLU A 60 -11.47 5.40 -10.04
N PRO A 61 -12.17 5.49 -11.19
CA PRO A 61 -12.65 6.73 -11.77
C PRO A 61 -13.76 7.32 -10.88
N GLY A 62 -13.40 8.28 -10.06
CA GLY A 62 -14.29 8.84 -9.03
C GLY A 62 -13.56 9.47 -7.85
N SER A 63 -12.25 9.22 -7.71
CA SER A 63 -11.40 10.09 -6.89
C SER A 63 -11.50 11.51 -7.46
N PRO A 64 -11.95 12.51 -6.68
CA PRO A 64 -11.76 13.89 -7.10
C PRO A 64 -10.28 14.06 -7.44
N PRO A 65 -9.92 14.78 -8.52
CA PRO A 65 -8.53 15.13 -8.72
C PRO A 65 -8.04 15.74 -7.41
N ASP A 66 -6.93 15.23 -6.87
CA ASP A 66 -6.23 15.85 -5.75
C ASP A 66 -5.62 17.16 -6.27
N ASP A 67 -6.50 18.12 -6.57
CA ASP A 67 -6.25 19.40 -7.21
C ASP A 67 -6.18 20.51 -6.15
N THR A 68 -5.63 20.17 -4.99
CA THR A 68 -5.15 21.14 -3.99
C THR A 68 -3.88 20.61 -3.34
N GLN A 69 -2.87 20.27 -4.16
CA GLN A 69 -1.48 20.49 -3.76
C GLN A 69 -1.19 21.98 -3.88
N ASP A 70 -1.92 22.79 -3.10
CA ASP A 70 -1.52 24.16 -2.79
C ASP A 70 -0.36 24.06 -1.80
N TYR A 71 0.82 23.78 -2.35
CA TYR A 71 2.07 24.15 -1.70
C TYR A 71 2.02 25.67 -1.55
N ASP A 72 1.54 26.12 -0.39
CA ASP A 72 1.62 27.53 0.00
C ASP A 72 3.08 27.85 0.30
N ALA A 73 3.86 28.02 -0.76
CA ALA A 73 5.13 28.72 -0.73
C ALA A 73 4.86 30.24 -0.67
N SER A 74 4.07 30.68 0.33
CA SER A 74 3.98 32.09 0.69
C SER A 74 5.30 32.51 1.34
N ASP A 75 6.22 32.91 0.48
CA ASP A 75 7.01 34.14 0.58
C ASP A 75 7.19 34.71 2.00
N THR A 76 8.29 34.34 2.67
CA THR A 76 8.80 35.08 3.82
C THR A 76 10.00 35.92 3.43
N GLN A 77 9.87 36.86 2.49
CA GLN A 77 10.85 37.94 2.41
C GLN A 77 10.30 39.25 1.81
N GLY A 78 9.33 39.85 2.49
CA GLY A 78 8.88 41.21 2.19
C GLY A 78 8.31 41.95 3.40
N GLY A 79 9.17 42.60 4.20
CA GLY A 79 8.74 43.74 5.01
C GLY A 79 9.27 43.84 6.44
N LYS A 80 10.42 44.52 6.61
CA LYS A 80 10.59 45.45 7.74
C LYS A 80 11.51 46.60 7.37
N ASN A 81 10.96 47.58 6.64
CA ASN A 81 11.37 48.96 6.85
C ASN A 81 10.35 49.57 7.81
N LEU A 82 10.77 49.82 9.06
CA LEU A 82 10.39 51.00 9.83
C LEU A 82 11.22 51.03 11.13
N LEU A 83 12.27 51.87 11.15
CA LEU A 83 12.50 52.97 12.10
C LEU A 83 13.83 53.65 11.79
#